data_AF-A0A9P4PXD0-F1
#
_entry.id   AF-A0A9P4PXD0-F1
#
_cell.length_a   1.000
_cell.length_b   1.000
_cell.length_c   1.000
_cell.angle_alpha   90.00
_cell.angle_beta   90.00
_cell.angle_gamma   90.00
#
_symmetry.space_group_name_H-M   'P 1'
#
loop_
_entity.id
_entity.type
_entity.pdbx_description
1 polymer ?
#
loop_
_entity_poly.entity_id
_entity_poly.type
_entity_poly.pdbx_seq_one_letter_code
_entity_poly.pdbx_strand_id
1 'polypeptide(L)'
;MEVINLPQSAGAAALLGVLFHFVVCQIEFELVMFHFMVAFVLGALGLVYAVGFLGAAVIVTSFNTALLGSIGIYRLLFHRLRKFPGPVGAKITKFHATRLAAKDVQYYKELAKMHEKYGDIVRTGPRELSVLRPTAVSVLYGPNSETRKSTWYGQTGNDPKKCSIHMTRNFEQHRARRRAWDRGFSIKALGTYEPRIKAKADLFMKQIAKSTAEPMDILIRRVQLPWEESCAGELAIAQNLDVAFAPGETGEAFEKEFLDTFTVTLPPLQLVFTPRNVS
;
A
#
# COMPACT_ATOMS: atom_id res chain seq x y z
N MET A 1 50.78 14.24 9.61
CA MET A 1 49.55 13.46 9.39
C MET A 1 49.66 12.23 10.27
N GLU A 2 48.86 12.13 11.33
CA GLU A 2 48.80 10.90 12.12
C GLU A 2 48.38 9.76 11.19
N VAL A 3 49.14 8.67 11.21
CA VAL A 3 48.78 7.45 10.49
C VAL A 3 47.54 6.89 11.18
N ILE A 4 46.37 7.14 10.59
CA ILE A 4 45.11 6.62 11.09
C ILE A 4 45.21 5.09 11.08
N ASN A 5 45.15 4.49 12.28
CA ASN A 5 45.14 3.03 12.44
C ASN A 5 43.82 2.48 11.89
N LEU A 6 43.82 2.12 10.61
CA LEU A 6 42.65 1.63 9.89
C LEU A 6 41.89 0.49 10.62
N PRO A 7 42.55 -0.49 11.26
CA PRO A 7 41.84 -1.53 12.02
C PRO A 7 41.06 -0.99 13.23
N GLN A 8 41.64 -0.02 13.95
CA GLN A 8 40.98 0.61 15.10
C GLN A 8 39.79 1.45 14.64
N SER A 9 39.93 2.20 13.55
CA SER A 9 38.83 2.97 12.95
C SER A 9 37.71 2.06 12.43
N ALA A 10 38.04 0.93 11.81
CA ALA A 10 37.05 -0.05 11.36
C ALA A 10 36.30 -0.71 12.52
N GLY A 11 37.00 -1.02 13.62
CA GLY A 11 36.39 -1.54 14.86
C GLY A 11 35.45 -0.52 15.52
N ALA A 12 35.88 0.74 15.62
CA ALA A 12 35.05 1.82 16.12
C ALA A 12 33.79 2.04 15.25
N ALA A 13 33.94 1.96 13.93
CA ALA A 13 32.82 2.05 12.99
C ALA A 13 31.83 0.90 13.15
N ALA A 14 32.30 -0.34 13.38
CA ALA A 14 31.43 -1.47 13.65
C ALA A 14 30.60 -1.27 14.94
N LEU A 15 31.25 -0.81 16.02
CA LEU A 15 30.56 -0.50 17.28
C LEU A 15 29.52 0.61 17.10
N LEU A 16 29.87 1.66 16.35
CA LEU A 16 28.94 2.74 16.02
C LEU A 16 27.73 2.22 15.24
N GLY A 17 27.93 1.29 14.30
CA GLY A 17 26.84 0.64 13.56
C GLY A 17 25.88 -0.12 14.47
N VAL A 18 26.40 -0.83 15.48
CA VAL A 18 25.58 -1.53 16.47
C VAL A 18 24.81 -0.54 17.36
N LEU A 19 25.46 0.51 17.86
CA LEU A 19 24.81 1.54 18.67
C LEU A 19 23.73 2.27 17.88
N PHE A 20 24.01 2.60 16.62
CA PHE A 20 23.07 3.25 15.72
C PHE A 20 21.81 2.39 15.51
N HIS A 21 21.96 1.07 15.38
CA HIS A 21 20.81 0.17 15.32
C HIS A 21 19.89 0.30 16.55
N PHE A 22 20.43 0.36 17.77
CA PHE A 22 19.62 0.51 18.98
C PHE A 22 18.84 1.82 19.03
N VAL A 23 19.39 2.90 18.46
CA VAL A 23 18.66 4.17 18.33
C VAL A 23 17.54 4.03 17.27
N VAL A 24 17.87 3.47 16.11
CA VAL A 24 16.94 3.34 14.98
C VAL A 24 15.79 2.34 15.27
N CYS A 25 16.01 1.37 16.16
CA CYS A 25 14.98 0.38 16.46
C CYS A 25 13.76 0.96 17.18
N GLN A 26 13.92 2.12 17.85
CA GLN A 26 12.87 2.80 18.62
C GLN A 26 12.08 3.84 17.81
N ILE A 27 12.59 4.28 16.66
CA ILE A 27 11.99 5.35 15.85
C ILE A 27 11.31 4.82 14.58
N GLU A 28 10.37 5.62 14.06
CA GLU A 28 9.83 5.49 12.70
C GLU A 28 10.89 5.95 11.69
N PHE A 29 11.90 5.12 11.44
CA PHE A 29 13.05 5.44 10.58
C PHE A 29 12.65 5.97 9.20
N GLU A 30 11.53 5.50 8.64
CA GLU A 30 10.97 5.95 7.37
C GLU A 30 10.76 7.46 7.28
N LEU A 31 10.52 8.16 8.40
CA LEU A 31 10.34 9.61 8.43
C LEU A 31 11.68 10.39 8.38
N VAL A 32 12.76 9.79 8.87
CA VAL A 32 14.08 10.41 8.96
C VAL A 32 15.04 9.88 7.90
N MET A 33 14.62 8.85 7.16
CA MET A 33 15.44 8.11 6.19
C MET A 33 16.17 9.03 5.21
N PHE A 34 15.49 10.01 4.61
CA PHE A 34 16.12 10.92 3.65
C PHE A 34 17.21 11.80 4.30
N HIS A 35 16.94 12.36 5.48
CA HIS A 35 17.93 13.14 6.22
C HIS A 35 19.15 12.29 6.59
N PHE A 36 18.90 11.04 7.02
CA PHE A 36 19.96 10.08 7.30
C PHE A 36 20.77 9.74 6.04
N MET A 37 20.12 9.49 4.90
CA MET A 37 20.83 9.21 3.64
C MET A 37 21.72 10.38 3.24
N VAL A 38 21.25 11.63 3.34
CA VAL A 38 22.05 12.82 3.06
C VAL A 38 23.24 12.91 4.03
N ALA A 39 23.00 12.77 5.34
CA ALA A 39 24.06 12.80 6.34
C ALA A 39 25.09 11.68 6.14
N PHE A 40 24.65 10.49 5.76
CA PHE A 40 25.50 9.34 5.46
C PHE A 40 26.37 9.58 4.23
N VAL A 41 25.80 10.12 3.14
CA VAL A 41 26.55 10.47 1.92
C VAL A 41 27.60 11.55 2.21
N LEU A 42 27.22 12.62 2.92
CA LEU A 42 28.15 13.67 3.31
C LEU A 42 29.26 13.14 4.22
N GLY A 43 28.92 12.28 5.18
CA GLY A 43 29.89 11.61 6.05
C GLY A 43 30.85 10.70 5.27
N ALA A 44 30.34 9.94 4.30
CA ALA A 44 31.16 9.10 3.44
C ALA A 44 32.12 9.92 2.57
N LEU A 45 31.67 11.03 1.99
CA LEU A 45 32.53 11.95 1.23
C LEU A 45 33.61 12.59 2.13
N GLY A 46 33.25 12.98 3.35
CA GLY A 46 34.22 13.48 4.34
C GLY A 46 35.28 12.44 4.72
N LEU A 47 34.89 11.17 4.86
CA LEU A 47 35.82 10.06 5.10
C LEU A 47 36.75 9.82 3.92
N VAL A 48 36.25 9.92 2.69
CA VAL A 48 37.08 9.80 1.46
C VAL A 48 38.12 10.91 1.42
N TYR A 49 37.75 12.14 1.78
CA TYR A 49 38.69 13.26 1.86
C TYR A 49 39.76 13.06 2.94
N ALA A 50 39.38 12.52 4.11
CA ALA A 50 40.28 12.38 5.25
C ALA A 50 41.25 11.18 5.17
N VAL A 51 40.78 10.03 4.71
CA VAL A 51 41.52 8.74 4.79
C VAL A 51 41.77 8.12 3.40
N GLY A 52 41.32 8.78 2.33
CA GLY A 52 41.34 8.25 0.98
C GLY A 52 40.25 7.20 0.72
N PHE A 53 40.03 6.89 -0.55
CA PHE A 53 38.93 6.02 -1.00
C PHE A 53 38.95 4.62 -0.37
N LEU A 54 40.11 3.95 -0.36
CA LEU A 54 40.23 2.59 0.17
C LEU A 54 39.99 2.54 1.69
N GLY A 55 40.53 3.52 2.43
CA GLY A 55 40.32 3.62 3.88
C GLY A 55 38.85 3.89 4.22
N ALA A 56 38.22 4.82 3.51
CA ALA A 56 36.80 5.12 3.65
C ALA A 56 35.92 3.89 3.32
N ALA A 57 36.24 3.15 2.26
CA ALA A 57 35.50 1.95 1.87
C ALA A 57 35.53 0.88 2.97
N VAL A 58 36.68 0.64 3.60
CA VAL A 58 36.81 -0.33 4.72
C VAL A 58 35.98 0.13 5.93
N ILE A 59 36.04 1.41 6.30
CA ILE A 59 35.28 1.95 7.44
C ILE A 59 33.77 1.86 7.18
N VAL A 60 33.32 2.29 5.99
CA VAL A 60 31.91 2.26 5.60
C VAL A 60 31.37 0.84 5.50
N THR A 61 32.12 -0.10 4.90
CA THR A 61 31.71 -1.50 4.83
C THR A 61 31.65 -2.15 6.21
N SER A 62 32.63 -1.87 7.09
CA SER A 62 32.62 -2.33 8.49
C SER A 62 31.37 -1.84 9.24
N PHE A 63 31.06 -0.54 9.15
CA PHE A 63 29.86 0.05 9.74
C PHE A 63 28.57 -0.64 9.23
N ASN A 64 28.43 -0.79 7.91
CA ASN A 64 27.22 -1.35 7.30
C ASN A 64 27.04 -2.83 7.63
N THR A 65 28.10 -3.63 7.60
CA THR A 65 28.03 -5.06 7.94
C THR A 65 27.64 -5.25 9.40
N ALA A 66 28.22 -4.47 10.31
CA ALA A 66 27.85 -4.52 11.73
C ALA A 66 26.40 -4.07 11.98
N LEU A 67 25.96 -3.00 11.31
CA LEU A 67 24.60 -2.48 11.37
C LEU A 67 23.59 -3.54 10.88
N LEU A 68 23.77 -4.08 9.68
CA LEU A 68 22.88 -5.08 9.08
C LEU A 68 22.87 -6.39 9.87
N GLY A 69 24.03 -6.85 10.35
CA GLY A 69 24.15 -8.02 11.21
C GLY A 69 23.38 -7.85 12.52
N SER A 70 23.56 -6.73 13.20
CA SER A 70 22.84 -6.38 14.43
C SER A 70 21.33 -6.33 14.22
N ILE A 71 20.88 -5.71 13.12
CA ILE A 71 19.46 -5.67 12.72
C ILE A 71 18.90 -7.08 12.52
N GLY A 72 19.61 -7.94 11.79
CA GLY A 72 19.19 -9.31 11.52
C GLY A 72 19.03 -10.14 12.78
N ILE A 73 20.04 -10.13 13.65
CA ILE A 73 20.04 -10.85 14.94
C ILE A 73 18.88 -10.38 15.82
N TYR A 74 18.69 -9.07 15.94
CA TYR A 74 17.58 -8.51 16.71
C TYR A 74 16.21 -8.89 16.16
N ARG A 75 16.01 -8.80 14.84
CA ARG A 75 14.73 -9.12 14.19
C ARG A 75 14.31 -10.58 14.36
N LEU A 76 15.29 -11.49 14.43
CA LEU A 76 15.07 -12.92 14.61
C LEU A 76 14.89 -13.30 16.08
N LEU A 77 15.75 -12.82 16.98
CA LEU A 77 15.83 -13.32 18.35
C LEU A 77 15.14 -12.43 19.39
N PHE A 78 15.22 -11.10 19.25
CA PHE A 78 14.82 -10.15 20.29
C PHE A 78 13.57 -9.34 19.95
N HIS A 79 13.11 -9.37 18.70
CA HIS A 79 11.96 -8.61 18.27
C HIS A 79 10.67 -9.07 18.94
N ARG A 80 9.80 -8.13 19.32
CA ARG A 80 8.49 -8.41 19.94
C ARG A 80 7.62 -9.33 19.09
N LEU A 81 7.75 -9.24 17.76
CA LEU A 81 7.02 -10.09 16.81
C LEU A 81 7.64 -11.48 16.57
N ARG A 82 8.66 -11.90 17.33
CA ARG A 82 9.29 -13.22 17.16
C ARG A 82 8.33 -14.40 17.41
N LYS A 83 7.30 -14.17 18.23
CA LYS A 83 6.29 -15.17 18.62
C LYS A 83 5.36 -15.55 17.47
N PHE A 84 5.27 -14.71 16.44
CA PHE A 84 4.35 -14.93 15.33
C PHE A 84 5.03 -15.75 14.21
N PRO A 85 4.33 -16.73 13.65
CA PRO A 85 4.84 -17.55 12.55
C PRO A 85 4.94 -16.73 11.25
N GLY A 86 5.77 -17.21 10.31
CA GLY A 86 5.96 -16.58 9.00
C GLY A 86 7.29 -16.96 8.34
N PRO A 87 7.47 -16.68 7.04
CA PRO A 87 8.69 -16.97 6.32
C PRO A 87 9.92 -16.27 6.93
N VAL A 88 11.06 -16.95 7.01
CA VAL A 88 12.29 -16.36 7.57
C VAL A 88 12.70 -15.09 6.81
N GLY A 89 12.55 -15.10 5.47
CA GLY A 89 12.80 -13.92 4.64
C GLY A 89 11.97 -12.70 5.05
N ALA A 90 10.67 -12.90 5.32
CA ALA A 90 9.75 -11.87 5.78
C ALA A 90 10.13 -11.33 7.17
N LYS A 91 10.68 -12.17 8.06
CA LYS A 91 11.14 -11.75 9.40
C LYS A 91 12.34 -10.81 9.32
N ILE A 92 13.23 -11.01 8.35
CA ILE A 92 14.49 -10.26 8.21
C ILE A 92 14.30 -9.00 7.36
N THR A 93 13.59 -9.08 6.23
CA THR A 93 13.52 -7.98 5.27
C THR A 93 12.18 -7.88 4.53
N LYS A 94 11.78 -6.64 4.17
CA LYS A 94 10.64 -6.39 3.28
C LYS A 94 10.94 -6.77 1.82
N PHE A 95 12.21 -6.88 1.42
CA PHE A 95 12.57 -7.32 0.07
C PHE A 95 12.02 -8.70 -0.29
N HIS A 96 11.74 -9.55 0.70
CA HIS A 96 11.06 -10.82 0.46
C HIS A 96 9.64 -10.62 -0.08
N ALA A 97 8.85 -9.75 0.56
CA ALA A 97 7.51 -9.41 0.10
C ALA A 97 7.55 -8.67 -1.25
N THR A 98 8.50 -7.75 -1.44
CA THR A 98 8.70 -7.05 -2.73
C THR A 98 9.02 -8.03 -3.86
N ARG A 99 9.88 -9.03 -3.60
CA ARG A 99 10.20 -10.07 -4.59
C ARG A 99 8.97 -10.90 -4.96
N LEU A 100 8.15 -11.28 -3.98
CA LEU A 100 6.91 -12.03 -4.23
C LEU A 100 5.90 -11.19 -5.01
N ALA A 101 5.73 -9.91 -4.64
CA ALA A 101 4.86 -8.98 -5.34
C ALA A 101 5.32 -8.73 -6.78
N ALA A 102 6.63 -8.62 -7.01
CA ALA A 102 7.19 -8.35 -8.34
C ALA A 102 7.10 -9.54 -9.31
N LYS A 103 6.92 -10.77 -8.81
CA LYS A 103 6.90 -11.97 -9.66
C LYS A 103 5.63 -12.05 -10.50
N ASP A 104 4.47 -11.95 -9.86
CA ASP A 104 3.17 -12.20 -10.49
C ASP A 104 2.18 -11.04 -10.28
N VAL A 105 2.60 -9.93 -9.63
CA VAL A 105 1.75 -8.75 -9.32
C VAL A 105 0.43 -9.14 -8.61
N GLN A 106 0.46 -10.26 -7.88
CA GLN A 106 -0.69 -10.87 -7.20
C GLN A 106 -0.31 -11.26 -5.77
N TYR A 107 0.27 -10.31 -5.03
CA TYR A 107 0.76 -10.54 -3.67
C TYR A 107 -0.33 -11.10 -2.72
N TYR A 108 -1.60 -10.75 -2.94
CA TYR A 108 -2.71 -11.26 -2.15
C TYR A 108 -2.84 -12.80 -2.22
N LYS A 109 -2.50 -13.45 -3.34
CA LYS A 109 -2.52 -14.92 -3.47
C LYS A 109 -1.43 -15.57 -2.64
N GLU A 110 -0.23 -14.99 -2.65
CA GLU A 110 0.86 -15.43 -1.79
C GLU A 110 0.55 -15.22 -0.32
N LEU A 111 -0.16 -14.13 0.02
CA LEU A 111 -0.65 -13.89 1.37
C LEU A 111 -1.68 -14.93 1.81
N ALA A 112 -2.61 -15.32 0.93
CA ALA A 112 -3.56 -16.40 1.20
C ALA A 112 -2.83 -17.73 1.50
N LYS A 113 -1.88 -18.14 0.65
CA LYS A 113 -1.02 -19.33 0.88
C LYS A 113 -0.27 -19.26 2.21
N MET A 114 0.20 -18.07 2.59
CA MET A 114 0.85 -17.87 3.88
C MET A 114 -0.11 -18.08 5.05
N HIS A 115 -1.34 -17.59 4.96
CA HIS A 115 -2.37 -17.81 5.98
C HIS A 115 -2.82 -19.27 6.06
N GLU A 116 -2.91 -19.98 4.92
CA GLU A 116 -3.17 -21.43 4.91
C GLU A 116 -2.08 -22.22 5.64
N LYS A 117 -0.81 -21.82 5.48
CA LYS A 117 0.34 -22.52 6.07
C LYS A 117 0.60 -22.18 7.54
N TYR A 118 0.49 -20.90 7.91
CA TYR A 118 0.92 -20.39 9.21
C TYR A 118 -0.25 -20.00 10.13
N GLY A 119 -1.49 -19.99 9.62
CA GLY A 119 -2.72 -19.69 10.35
C GLY A 119 -3.16 -18.22 10.26
N ASP A 120 -4.06 -17.83 11.15
CA ASP A 120 -4.77 -16.54 11.08
C ASP A 120 -3.85 -15.31 11.28
N ILE A 121 -2.70 -15.44 11.93
CA ILE A 121 -1.79 -14.33 12.21
C ILE A 121 -0.40 -14.67 11.69
N VAL A 122 0.03 -13.94 10.66
CA VAL A 122 1.30 -14.21 9.97
C VAL A 122 2.17 -12.97 9.92
N ARG A 123 3.46 -13.15 10.20
CA ARG A 123 4.47 -12.11 10.05
C ARG A 123 4.90 -11.99 8.59
N THR A 124 4.40 -10.97 7.90
CA THR A 124 4.68 -10.66 6.49
C THR A 124 5.87 -9.71 6.30
N GLY A 125 6.31 -9.05 7.37
CA GLY A 125 7.47 -8.17 7.33
C GLY A 125 8.20 -8.05 8.66
N PRO A 126 9.34 -7.31 8.69
CA PRO A 126 10.13 -7.16 9.90
C PRO A 126 9.35 -6.56 11.07
N ARG A 127 8.47 -5.59 10.78
CA ARG A 127 7.62 -4.86 11.73
C ARG A 127 6.13 -4.94 11.35
N GLU A 128 5.72 -6.01 10.67
CA GLU A 128 4.38 -6.11 10.07
C GLU A 128 3.76 -7.49 10.33
N LEU A 129 2.47 -7.49 10.67
CA LEU A 129 1.65 -8.68 10.79
C LEU A 129 0.44 -8.55 9.87
N SER A 130 0.09 -9.64 9.21
CA SER A 130 -1.22 -9.83 8.58
C SER A 130 -2.11 -10.62 9.53
N VAL A 131 -3.36 -10.17 9.71
CA VAL A 131 -4.33 -10.75 10.64
C VAL A 131 -5.63 -11.03 9.90
N LEU A 132 -6.00 -12.30 9.85
CA LEU A 132 -7.23 -12.81 9.24
C LEU A 132 -8.25 -13.20 10.33
N ARG A 133 -8.63 -12.25 11.19
CA ARG A 133 -9.63 -12.49 12.25
C ARG A 133 -10.67 -11.36 12.30
N PRO A 134 -11.98 -11.67 12.27
CA PRO A 134 -13.03 -10.65 12.39
C PRO A 134 -12.93 -9.83 13.68
N THR A 135 -12.56 -10.48 14.78
CA THR A 135 -12.40 -9.82 16.09
C THR A 135 -11.34 -8.72 16.07
N ALA A 136 -10.33 -8.82 15.20
CA ALA A 136 -9.27 -7.82 15.08
C ALA A 136 -9.77 -6.49 14.50
N VAL A 137 -10.86 -6.49 13.72
CA VAL A 137 -11.40 -5.26 13.11
C VAL A 137 -11.81 -4.27 14.21
N SER A 138 -12.49 -4.74 15.26
CA SER A 138 -12.89 -3.88 16.37
C SER A 138 -11.71 -3.32 17.17
N VAL A 139 -10.63 -4.10 17.31
CA VAL A 139 -9.43 -3.70 18.04
C VAL A 139 -8.59 -2.70 17.23
N LEU A 140 -8.45 -2.93 15.92
CA LEU A 140 -7.61 -2.12 15.03
C LEU A 140 -8.34 -0.88 14.50
N TYR A 141 -9.62 -0.98 14.18
CA TYR A 141 -10.39 0.10 13.54
C TYR A 141 -11.51 0.66 14.41
N GLY A 142 -11.69 0.13 15.63
CA GLY A 142 -12.71 0.63 16.55
C GLY A 142 -12.43 2.04 17.07
N PRO A 143 -13.43 2.66 17.73
CA PRO A 143 -13.36 4.04 18.20
C PRO A 143 -12.26 4.27 19.26
N ASN A 144 -11.92 3.24 20.03
CA ASN A 144 -10.89 3.27 21.08
C ASN A 144 -9.53 2.72 20.59
N SER A 145 -9.36 2.52 19.28
CA SER A 145 -8.10 2.02 18.73
C SER A 145 -6.99 3.05 18.87
N GLU A 146 -5.86 2.64 19.46
CA GLU A 146 -4.63 3.43 19.50
C GLU A 146 -3.80 3.28 18.22
N THR A 147 -4.19 2.37 17.33
CA THR A 147 -3.40 2.06 16.13
C THR A 147 -3.51 3.18 15.11
N ARG A 148 -2.35 3.64 14.63
CA ARG A 148 -2.24 4.70 13.63
C ARG A 148 -2.03 4.10 12.26
N LYS A 149 -2.44 4.84 11.22
CA LYS A 149 -2.08 4.51 9.85
C LYS A 149 -0.55 4.49 9.68
N SER A 150 -0.07 3.62 8.80
CA SER A 150 1.35 3.45 8.47
C SER A 150 2.00 4.76 7.99
N THR A 151 3.32 4.85 8.14
CA THR A 151 4.17 5.94 7.60
C THR A 151 4.01 6.11 6.10
N TRP A 152 3.65 5.05 5.37
CA TRP A 152 3.35 5.10 3.93
C TRP A 152 2.33 6.18 3.56
N TYR A 153 1.27 6.34 4.37
CA TYR A 153 0.25 7.38 4.13
C TYR A 153 0.77 8.82 4.31
N GLY A 154 1.93 8.99 4.97
CA GLY A 154 2.60 10.28 5.09
C GLY A 154 3.55 10.60 3.93
N GLN A 155 3.88 9.61 3.09
CA GLN A 155 4.84 9.76 1.98
C GLN A 155 4.16 10.23 0.68
N THR A 156 2.83 10.12 0.58
CA THR A 156 2.07 10.37 -0.67
C THR A 156 1.61 11.82 -0.84
N GLY A 157 2.06 12.75 0.01
CA GLY A 157 1.70 14.18 -0.07
C GLY A 157 2.93 15.07 -0.23
N ASN A 158 3.05 15.77 -1.36
CA ASN A 158 4.11 16.76 -1.60
C ASN A 158 4.01 18.01 -0.71
N ASP A 159 2.85 18.24 -0.10
CA ASP A 159 2.62 19.38 0.80
C ASP A 159 2.06 18.87 2.14
N PRO A 160 2.81 19.01 3.26
CA PRO A 160 2.36 18.63 4.60
C PRO A 160 1.04 19.29 5.01
N LYS A 161 0.67 20.43 4.41
CA LYS A 161 -0.56 21.17 4.71
C LYS A 161 -1.77 20.65 3.93
N LYS A 162 -1.56 19.95 2.80
CA LYS A 162 -2.62 19.45 1.90
C LYS A 162 -2.80 17.93 2.00
N CYS A 163 -2.98 17.43 3.21
CA CYS A 163 -3.26 16.01 3.44
C CYS A 163 -4.77 15.72 3.27
N SER A 164 -5.12 14.68 2.51
CA SER A 164 -6.49 14.19 2.41
C SER A 164 -6.93 13.55 3.73
N ILE A 165 -8.25 13.41 3.96
CA ILE A 165 -8.75 12.71 5.14
C ILE A 165 -8.27 11.25 5.20
N HIS A 166 -8.17 10.58 4.05
CA HIS A 166 -7.75 9.18 4.00
C HIS A 166 -6.24 9.01 4.26
N MET A 167 -5.40 10.01 3.97
CA MET A 167 -3.96 9.99 4.26
C MET A 167 -3.62 10.51 5.66
N THR A 168 -4.54 11.19 6.34
CA THR A 168 -4.26 11.81 7.64
C THR A 168 -4.03 10.74 8.72
N ARG A 169 -2.80 10.71 9.29
CA ARG A 169 -2.38 9.77 10.34
C ARG A 169 -2.71 10.24 11.76
N ASN A 170 -2.71 11.56 12.00
CA ASN A 170 -2.98 12.14 13.31
C ASN A 170 -4.48 12.15 13.62
N PHE A 171 -4.87 11.61 14.77
CA PHE A 171 -6.28 11.45 15.16
C PHE A 171 -7.05 12.77 15.29
N GLU A 172 -6.43 13.82 15.82
CA GLU A 172 -7.08 15.12 16.01
C GLU A 172 -7.32 15.82 14.67
N GLN A 173 -6.30 15.82 13.80
CA GLN A 173 -6.43 16.35 12.44
C GLN A 173 -7.46 15.56 11.63
N HIS A 174 -7.46 14.23 11.76
CA HIS A 174 -8.44 13.37 11.11
C HIS A 174 -9.86 13.68 11.61
N ARG A 175 -10.05 13.80 12.93
CA ARG A 175 -11.35 14.14 13.54
C ARG A 175 -11.86 15.50 13.06
N ALA A 176 -11.01 16.52 13.00
CA ALA A 176 -11.38 17.84 12.51
C ALA A 176 -11.82 17.79 11.03
N ARG A 177 -11.08 17.09 10.17
CA ARG A 177 -11.44 16.90 8.76
C ARG A 177 -12.72 16.07 8.60
N ARG A 178 -12.88 15.01 9.40
CA ARG A 178 -14.05 14.13 9.38
C ARG A 178 -15.34 14.88 9.69
N ARG A 179 -15.34 15.75 10.70
CA ARG A 179 -16.50 16.60 11.03
C ARG A 179 -16.97 17.46 9.84
N ALA A 180 -16.05 17.96 9.03
CA ALA A 180 -16.42 18.71 7.83
C ALA A 180 -17.09 17.80 6.78
N TRP A 181 -16.55 16.61 6.57
CA TRP A 181 -17.09 15.59 5.65
C TRP A 181 -18.45 15.03 6.10
N ASP A 182 -18.67 14.82 7.39
CA ASP A 182 -19.93 14.28 7.92
C ASP A 182 -21.15 15.13 7.54
N ARG A 183 -20.97 16.45 7.37
CA ARG A 183 -22.04 17.34 6.87
C ARG A 183 -22.45 17.00 5.43
N GLY A 184 -21.48 16.67 4.58
CA GLY A 184 -21.71 16.28 3.18
C GLY A 184 -22.34 14.89 3.04
N PHE A 185 -22.16 14.00 4.03
CA PHE A 185 -22.80 12.68 4.06
C PHE A 185 -24.05 12.62 4.95
N SER A 186 -24.60 13.78 5.34
CA SER A 186 -25.85 13.84 6.10
C SER A 186 -27.05 13.48 5.20
N ILE A 187 -28.12 12.94 5.80
CA ILE A 187 -29.36 12.58 5.07
C ILE A 187 -29.90 13.78 4.26
N LYS A 188 -29.83 14.99 4.83
CA LYS A 188 -30.23 16.22 4.15
C LYS A 188 -29.37 16.52 2.91
N ALA A 189 -28.05 16.37 3.03
CA ALA A 189 -27.14 16.56 1.90
C ALA A 189 -27.35 15.49 0.83
N LEU A 190 -27.51 14.22 1.23
CA LEU A 190 -27.80 13.11 0.33
C LEU A 190 -29.08 13.33 -0.48
N GLY A 191 -30.18 13.77 0.16
CA GLY A 191 -31.42 14.11 -0.56
C GLY A 191 -31.26 15.28 -1.54
N THR A 192 -30.27 16.15 -1.34
CA THR A 192 -29.94 17.23 -2.30
C THR A 192 -29.14 16.68 -3.51
N TYR A 193 -28.32 15.65 -3.29
CA TYR A 193 -27.50 15.05 -4.35
C TYR A 193 -28.26 14.01 -5.17
N GLU A 194 -29.20 13.30 -4.55
CA GLU A 194 -29.96 12.20 -5.16
C GLU A 194 -30.54 12.55 -6.54
N PRO A 195 -31.28 13.66 -6.75
CA PRO A 195 -31.82 13.98 -8.07
C PRO A 195 -30.73 14.24 -9.13
N ARG A 196 -29.59 14.81 -8.71
CA ARG A 196 -28.46 15.10 -9.61
C ARG A 196 -27.74 13.82 -10.03
N ILE A 197 -27.52 12.94 -9.07
CA ILE A 197 -26.93 11.62 -9.30
C ILE A 197 -27.85 10.79 -10.19
N LYS A 198 -29.17 10.79 -9.92
CA LYS A 198 -30.16 10.12 -10.76
C LYS A 198 -30.15 10.66 -12.20
N ALA A 199 -30.12 11.98 -12.38
CA ALA A 199 -30.09 12.57 -13.72
C ALA A 199 -28.85 12.13 -14.53
N LYS A 200 -27.70 11.96 -13.86
CA LYS A 200 -26.48 11.43 -14.48
C LYS A 200 -26.58 9.95 -14.80
N ALA A 201 -27.13 9.15 -13.89
CA ALA A 201 -27.44 7.74 -14.14
C ALA A 201 -28.39 7.58 -15.35
N ASP A 202 -29.46 8.37 -15.41
CA ASP A 202 -30.42 8.35 -16.51
C ASP A 202 -29.74 8.73 -17.85
N LEU A 203 -28.83 9.70 -17.84
CA LEU A 203 -28.04 10.08 -19.02
C LEU A 203 -27.13 8.92 -19.47
N PHE A 204 -26.44 8.29 -18.53
CA PHE A 204 -25.56 7.16 -18.78
C PHE A 204 -26.35 5.98 -19.39
N MET A 205 -27.53 5.67 -18.85
CA MET A 205 -28.44 4.66 -19.40
C MET A 205 -28.88 4.99 -20.82
N LYS A 206 -29.25 6.25 -21.09
CA LYS A 206 -29.59 6.69 -22.46
C LYS A 206 -28.44 6.51 -23.43
N GLN A 207 -27.19 6.63 -22.99
CA GLN A 207 -26.04 6.39 -23.85
C GLN A 207 -25.81 4.89 -24.08
N ILE A 208 -25.95 4.04 -23.05
CA ILE A 208 -25.86 2.58 -23.22
C ILE A 208 -26.95 2.08 -24.17
N ALA A 209 -28.19 2.57 -24.02
CA ALA A 209 -29.31 2.20 -24.88
C ALA A 209 -29.17 2.65 -26.35
N LYS A 210 -28.18 3.50 -26.69
CA LYS A 210 -27.86 3.80 -28.10
C LYS A 210 -26.93 2.79 -28.74
N SER A 211 -26.23 2.00 -27.93
CA SER A 211 -25.24 0.99 -28.35
C SER A 211 -25.76 -0.45 -28.18
N THR A 212 -27.06 -0.62 -27.96
CA THR A 212 -27.74 -1.92 -27.86
C THR A 212 -27.49 -2.78 -29.10
N ALA A 213 -27.13 -4.05 -28.88
CA ALA A 213 -26.81 -5.10 -29.87
C ALA A 213 -25.37 -5.19 -30.42
N GLU A 214 -24.47 -4.25 -30.10
CA GLU A 214 -23.03 -4.42 -30.39
C GLU A 214 -22.27 -4.88 -29.14
N PRO A 215 -21.31 -5.83 -29.26
CA PRO A 215 -20.40 -6.18 -28.18
C PRO A 215 -19.67 -4.93 -27.67
N MET A 216 -19.84 -4.62 -26.40
CA MET A 216 -19.22 -3.44 -25.78
C MET A 216 -18.25 -3.87 -24.68
N ASP A 217 -16.99 -3.42 -24.80
CA ASP A 217 -16.03 -3.52 -23.70
C ASP A 217 -16.40 -2.51 -22.61
N ILE A 218 -16.77 -3.02 -21.45
CA ILE A 218 -17.10 -2.19 -20.30
C ILE A 218 -15.89 -1.44 -19.72
N LEU A 219 -14.67 -1.86 -20.04
CA LEU A 219 -13.44 -1.25 -19.50
C LEU A 219 -12.91 -0.10 -20.34
N ILE A 220 -13.01 -0.15 -21.68
CA ILE A 220 -12.62 0.98 -22.55
C ILE A 220 -13.45 2.23 -22.23
N ARG A 221 -14.70 2.08 -21.79
CA ARG A 221 -15.54 3.22 -21.38
C ARG A 221 -15.16 3.82 -20.02
N ARG A 222 -14.37 3.11 -19.21
CA ARG A 222 -13.79 3.58 -17.94
C ARG A 222 -12.73 4.66 -18.16
N VAL A 223 -12.13 4.73 -19.35
CA VAL A 223 -11.12 5.73 -19.74
C VAL A 223 -11.77 7.01 -20.29
N GLN A 224 -12.98 6.91 -20.85
CA GLN A 224 -13.66 8.04 -21.51
C GLN A 224 -14.65 8.80 -20.59
N LEU A 225 -15.22 8.15 -19.57
CA LEU A 225 -16.19 8.76 -18.67
C LEU A 225 -15.52 9.19 -17.35
N PRO A 226 -15.78 10.42 -16.85
CA PRO A 226 -15.30 10.85 -15.55
C PRO A 226 -15.78 9.90 -14.44
N TRP A 227 -14.88 9.58 -13.50
CA TRP A 227 -15.09 8.71 -12.33
C TRP A 227 -16.35 9.02 -11.49
N GLU A 228 -16.93 10.20 -11.64
CA GLU A 228 -18.12 10.68 -10.93
C GLU A 228 -19.42 9.98 -11.37
N GLU A 229 -19.45 9.26 -12.49
CA GLU A 229 -20.68 8.67 -13.06
C GLU A 229 -20.89 7.18 -12.71
N SER A 230 -19.94 6.50 -12.05
CA SER A 230 -19.93 5.02 -11.93
C SER A 230 -21.00 4.42 -11.00
N CYS A 231 -21.15 4.95 -9.78
CA CYS A 231 -21.93 4.24 -8.73
C CYS A 231 -23.45 4.25 -8.97
N ALA A 232 -23.97 5.26 -9.67
CA ALA A 232 -25.40 5.36 -9.96
C ALA A 232 -25.77 4.64 -11.27
N GLY A 233 -24.81 4.49 -12.18
CA GLY A 233 -24.98 3.71 -13.41
C GLY A 233 -25.17 2.22 -13.15
N GLU A 234 -24.48 1.64 -12.17
CA GLU A 234 -24.54 0.20 -11.87
C GLU A 234 -25.95 -0.26 -11.44
N LEU A 235 -26.62 0.48 -10.55
CA LEU A 235 -28.00 0.16 -10.13
C LEU A 235 -29.00 0.35 -11.28
N ALA A 236 -28.80 1.37 -12.11
CA ALA A 236 -29.68 1.66 -13.24
C ALA A 236 -29.52 0.63 -14.37
N ILE A 237 -28.29 0.12 -14.61
CA ILE A 237 -28.04 -1.01 -15.52
C ILE A 237 -28.78 -2.24 -15.00
N ALA A 238 -28.59 -2.59 -13.73
CA ALA A 238 -29.18 -3.80 -13.15
C ALA A 238 -30.71 -3.80 -13.16
N GLN A 239 -31.35 -2.63 -13.08
CA GLN A 239 -32.82 -2.50 -13.08
C GLN A 239 -33.45 -2.48 -14.47
N ASN A 240 -32.80 -1.87 -15.46
CA ASN A 240 -33.43 -1.55 -16.75
C ASN A 240 -32.88 -2.35 -17.94
N LEU A 241 -31.74 -3.03 -17.79
CA LEU A 241 -31.10 -3.79 -18.86
C LEU A 241 -30.89 -5.23 -18.43
N ASP A 242 -31.12 -6.14 -19.35
CA ASP A 242 -30.57 -7.49 -19.30
C ASP A 242 -29.15 -7.45 -19.86
N VAL A 243 -28.24 -8.12 -19.16
CA VAL A 243 -26.80 -8.13 -19.44
C VAL A 243 -26.41 -9.55 -19.77
N ALA A 244 -25.85 -9.75 -20.96
CA ALA A 244 -25.32 -11.03 -21.40
C ALA A 244 -23.88 -10.88 -21.89
N PHE A 245 -23.10 -11.96 -21.86
CA PHE A 245 -21.81 -11.98 -22.53
C PHE A 245 -22.01 -11.89 -24.05
N ALA A 246 -21.10 -11.19 -24.72
CA ALA A 246 -21.08 -11.18 -26.17
C ALA A 246 -20.86 -12.59 -26.75
N PRO A 247 -21.31 -12.88 -27.99
CA PRO A 247 -21.06 -14.17 -28.62
C PRO A 247 -19.55 -14.47 -28.67
N GLY A 248 -19.13 -15.59 -28.05
CA GLY A 248 -17.72 -15.99 -27.96
C GLY A 248 -16.98 -15.45 -26.73
N GLU A 249 -17.59 -14.58 -25.93
CA GLU A 249 -17.07 -14.13 -24.63
C GLU A 249 -17.55 -15.09 -23.53
N THR A 250 -16.61 -15.54 -22.71
CA THR A 250 -16.89 -16.45 -21.57
C THR A 250 -16.69 -15.77 -20.22
N GLY A 251 -16.03 -14.60 -20.20
CA GLY A 251 -15.65 -13.91 -18.97
C GLY A 251 -14.47 -14.56 -18.22
N GLU A 252 -13.94 -15.70 -18.70
CA GLU A 252 -12.84 -16.38 -18.01
C GLU A 252 -11.57 -15.54 -17.96
N ALA A 253 -11.27 -14.77 -19.01
CA ALA A 253 -10.13 -13.85 -19.04
C ALA A 253 -10.29 -12.78 -17.95
N PHE A 254 -11.48 -12.18 -17.84
CA PHE A 254 -11.81 -11.17 -16.82
C PHE A 254 -11.61 -11.68 -15.38
N GLU A 255 -11.96 -12.93 -15.12
CA GLU A 255 -11.82 -13.54 -13.80
C GLU A 255 -10.39 -14.03 -13.51
N LYS A 256 -9.69 -14.61 -14.49
CA LYS A 256 -8.41 -15.31 -14.25
C LYS A 256 -7.19 -14.43 -14.51
N GLU A 257 -7.30 -13.45 -15.40
CA GLU A 257 -6.16 -12.69 -15.92
C GLU A 257 -6.05 -11.26 -15.36
N PHE A 258 -6.86 -10.91 -14.35
CA PHE A 258 -6.72 -9.61 -13.69
C PHE A 258 -5.39 -9.49 -12.93
N LEU A 259 -4.78 -8.30 -13.00
CA LEU A 259 -3.52 -7.98 -12.33
C LEU A 259 -3.74 -6.92 -11.27
N ASP A 260 -3.15 -7.10 -10.09
CA ASP A 260 -3.27 -6.17 -8.97
C ASP A 260 -2.18 -5.08 -9.03
N THR A 261 -2.27 -4.23 -10.05
CA THR A 261 -1.34 -3.13 -10.34
C THR A 261 -1.71 -1.85 -9.60
N PHE A 262 -1.92 -1.90 -8.28
CA PHE A 262 -2.34 -0.77 -7.42
C PHE A 262 -3.77 -0.22 -7.67
N THR A 263 -4.18 -0.14 -8.93
CA THR A 263 -5.56 -0.03 -9.40
C THR A 263 -5.77 -1.20 -10.34
N VAL A 264 -6.41 -2.28 -9.85
CA VAL A 264 -6.61 -3.55 -10.56
C VAL A 264 -6.77 -3.35 -12.07
N THR A 265 -5.86 -3.93 -12.85
CA THR A 265 -5.95 -3.97 -14.31
C THR A 265 -6.82 -5.16 -14.68
N LEU A 266 -7.94 -4.87 -15.32
CA LEU A 266 -8.89 -5.86 -15.79
C LEU A 266 -8.69 -6.03 -17.32
N PRO A 267 -8.70 -7.26 -17.84
CA PRO A 267 -8.74 -7.49 -19.29
C PRO A 267 -10.14 -7.18 -19.83
N PRO A 268 -10.28 -6.86 -21.13
CA PRO A 268 -11.55 -6.44 -21.73
C PRO A 268 -12.67 -7.44 -21.42
N LEU A 269 -13.88 -6.92 -21.15
CA LEU A 269 -15.06 -7.76 -20.95
C LEU A 269 -16.18 -7.29 -21.87
N GLN A 270 -16.46 -8.10 -22.89
CA GLN A 270 -17.45 -7.78 -23.91
C GLN A 270 -18.84 -8.18 -23.43
N LEU A 271 -19.67 -7.18 -23.12
CA LEU A 271 -21.06 -7.38 -22.72
C LEU A 271 -22.01 -6.86 -23.80
N VAL A 272 -23.13 -7.54 -23.93
CA VAL A 272 -24.28 -7.12 -24.72
C VAL A 272 -25.39 -6.74 -23.75
N PHE A 273 -25.92 -5.54 -23.96
CA PHE A 273 -27.03 -5.01 -23.17
C PHE A 273 -28.29 -5.08 -24.02
N THR A 274 -29.37 -5.61 -23.45
CA THR A 274 -30.70 -5.60 -24.06
C THR A 274 -31.70 -4.92 -23.12
N PRO A 275 -32.66 -4.13 -23.62
CA PRO A 275 -33.71 -3.56 -22.78
C PRO A 275 -34.49 -4.67 -22.06
N ARG A 276 -34.65 -4.56 -20.75
CA ARG A 276 -35.51 -5.48 -20.00
C ARG A 276 -36.96 -5.12 -20.29
N ASN A 277 -37.75 -6.07 -20.80
CA ASN A 277 -39.19 -5.90 -20.93
C ASN A 277 -39.83 -5.99 -19.54
N VAL A 278 -40.06 -4.84 -18.92
CA VAL A 278 -40.84 -4.75 -17.68
C VAL A 278 -42.31 -4.78 -18.07
N SER A 279 -42.99 -5.90 -17.80
CA SER A 279 -44.45 -6.03 -17.84
C SER A 279 -45.10 -5.28 -16.70
#